data_AF-A0A096AAF7-F1
#
_entry.id   AF-A0A096AAF7-F1
#
_cell.length_a   1.000
_cell.length_b   1.000
_cell.length_c   1.000
_cell.angle_alpha   90.00
_cell.angle_beta   90.00
_cell.angle_gamma   90.00
#
_symmetry.space_group_name_H-M   'P 1'
#
loop_
_entity.id
_entity.type
_entity.pdbx_description
1 polymer ?
#
loop_
_entity_poly.entity_id
_entity_poly.type
_entity_poly.pdbx_seq_one_letter_code
_entity_poly.pdbx_strand_id
1 'polypeptide(L)'
;MSDTDAIDRALEFLDKLERLGEQLKKAEKQEKIFLAKMLEMKDENKTDTKEYAGLQQQSIDLQNMIDKWRPIYQERLEMVKEVKKAKENCHKSQ
;
A
#
# COMPACT_ATOMS: atom_id res chain seq x y z
N MET A 1 -25.59 17.88 13.58
CA MET A 1 -24.66 17.31 12.59
C MET A 1 -25.07 15.86 12.48
N SER A 2 -25.78 15.50 11.39
CA SER A 2 -26.55 14.26 11.30
C SER A 2 -25.65 13.05 11.10
N ASP A 3 -26.07 11.90 11.61
CA ASP A 3 -25.42 10.59 11.49
C ASP A 3 -25.06 10.21 10.04
N THR A 4 -25.72 10.81 9.05
CA THR A 4 -25.45 10.67 7.61
C THR A 4 -24.04 11.14 7.21
N ASP A 5 -23.52 12.24 7.78
CA ASP A 5 -22.17 12.75 7.50
C ASP A 5 -21.07 11.78 7.98
N ALA A 6 -21.33 11.08 9.09
CA ALA A 6 -20.39 10.11 9.65
C ALA A 6 -20.32 8.84 8.79
N ILE A 7 -21.45 8.41 8.24
CA ILE A 7 -21.53 7.25 7.34
C ILE A 7 -20.87 7.56 6.00
N ASP A 8 -21.13 8.74 5.43
CA ASP A 8 -20.51 9.17 4.17
C ASP A 8 -18.98 9.28 4.29
N ARG A 9 -18.48 9.87 5.39
CA ARG A 9 -17.05 9.87 5.72
C ARG A 9 -16.46 8.48 5.87
N ALA A 10 -17.19 7.55 6.49
CA ALA A 10 -16.72 6.17 6.65
C ALA A 10 -16.62 5.45 5.30
N LEU A 11 -17.54 5.71 4.36
CA LEU A 11 -17.49 5.20 2.99
C LEU A 11 -16.31 5.77 2.21
N GLU A 12 -16.11 7.09 2.22
CA GLU A 12 -14.95 7.74 1.59
C GLU A 12 -13.62 7.19 2.13
N PHE A 13 -13.58 6.88 3.42
CA PHE A 13 -12.42 6.32 4.08
C PHE A 13 -12.09 4.91 3.61
N LEU A 14 -13.11 4.06 3.44
CA LEU A 14 -12.96 2.69 2.93
C LEU A 14 -12.49 2.70 1.48
N ASP A 15 -13.03 3.58 0.62
CA ASP A 15 -12.57 3.73 -0.77
C ASP A 15 -11.09 4.19 -0.82
N LYS A 16 -10.71 5.18 -0.01
CA LYS A 16 -9.31 5.63 0.08
C LYS A 16 -8.38 4.51 0.56
N LEU A 17 -8.83 3.69 1.52
CA LEU A 17 -8.07 2.54 2.00
C LEU A 17 -7.86 1.50 0.90
N GLU A 18 -8.91 1.14 0.17
CA GLU A 18 -8.86 0.17 -0.92
C GLU A 18 -7.89 0.63 -2.02
N ARG A 19 -8.03 1.88 -2.47
CA ARG A 19 -7.12 2.48 -3.46
C ARG A 19 -5.68 2.54 -2.97
N LEU A 20 -5.45 2.78 -1.68
CA LEU A 20 -4.11 2.79 -1.12
C LEU A 20 -3.49 1.39 -1.14
N GLY A 21 -4.27 0.37 -0.76
CA GLY A 21 -3.85 -1.03 -0.82
C GLY A 21 -3.54 -1.50 -2.25
N GLU A 22 -4.34 -1.09 -3.24
CA GLU A 22 -4.08 -1.38 -4.65
C GLU A 22 -2.81 -0.69 -5.16
N GLN A 23 -2.59 0.58 -4.79
CA GLN A 23 -1.37 1.31 -5.15
C GLN A 23 -0.13 0.67 -4.53
N LEU A 24 -0.20 0.25 -3.26
CA LEU A 24 0.89 -0.48 -2.60
C LEU A 24 1.20 -1.80 -3.29
N LYS A 25 0.18 -2.62 -3.59
CA LYS A 25 0.37 -3.89 -4.33
C LYS A 25 0.98 -3.66 -5.72
N LYS A 26 0.53 -2.61 -6.41
CA LYS A 26 1.07 -2.25 -7.72
C LYS A 26 2.54 -1.84 -7.62
N ALA A 27 2.89 -1.04 -6.60
CA ALA A 27 4.25 -0.64 -6.32
C ALA A 27 5.15 -1.84 -6.00
N GLU A 28 4.72 -2.75 -5.13
CA GLU A 28 5.47 -3.97 -4.79
C GLU A 28 5.68 -4.87 -6.03
N LYS A 29 4.66 -5.00 -6.89
CA LYS A 29 4.79 -5.77 -8.13
C LYS A 29 5.78 -5.11 -9.09
N GLN A 30 5.75 -3.79 -9.19
CA GLN A 30 6.63 -3.04 -10.08
C GLN A 30 8.07 -3.06 -9.57
N GLU A 31 8.29 -2.98 -8.26
CA GLU A 31 9.58 -3.16 -7.61
C GLU A 31 10.17 -4.55 -7.94
N LYS A 32 9.37 -5.63 -7.83
CA LYS A 32 9.81 -6.97 -8.21
C LYS A 32 10.23 -7.08 -9.69
N ILE A 33 9.52 -6.41 -10.59
CA ILE A 33 9.86 -6.40 -12.02
C ILE A 33 11.19 -5.67 -12.23
N PHE A 34 11.40 -4.54 -11.56
CA PHE A 34 12.67 -3.81 -11.64
C PHE A 34 13.82 -4.61 -11.06
N LEU A 35 13.64 -5.24 -9.90
CA LEU A 35 14.65 -6.13 -9.31
C LEU A 35 14.99 -7.29 -10.24
N ALA A 36 13.99 -7.93 -10.87
CA ALA A 36 14.23 -8.99 -11.85
C ALA A 36 15.07 -8.50 -13.04
N LYS A 37 14.71 -7.36 -13.63
CA LYS A 37 15.51 -6.72 -14.71
C LYS A 37 16.92 -6.37 -14.25
N MET A 38 17.08 -5.88 -13.02
CA MET A 38 18.39 -5.56 -12.47
C MET A 38 19.25 -6.81 -12.26
N LEU A 39 18.64 -7.96 -11.93
CA LEU A 39 19.34 -9.25 -11.85
C LEU A 39 19.79 -9.71 -13.24
N GLU A 40 18.94 -9.61 -14.26
CA GLU A 40 19.30 -9.93 -15.65
C GLU A 40 20.47 -9.05 -16.13
N MET A 41 20.39 -7.73 -15.89
CA MET A 41 21.47 -6.80 -16.23
C MET A 41 22.76 -7.09 -15.46
N LYS A 42 22.65 -7.57 -14.21
CA LYS A 42 23.82 -7.97 -13.41
C LYS A 42 24.49 -9.22 -13.98
N ASP A 43 23.72 -10.19 -14.44
CA ASP A 43 24.23 -11.38 -15.14
C ASP A 43 24.98 -10.98 -16.41
N GLU A 44 24.42 -10.04 -17.17
CA GLU A 44 25.04 -9.45 -18.37
C GLU A 44 26.22 -8.48 -18.08
N ASN A 45 26.63 -8.29 -16.82
CA ASN A 45 27.64 -7.28 -16.39
C ASN A 45 27.31 -5.83 -16.80
N LYS A 46 26.04 -5.51 -17.03
CA LYS A 46 25.55 -4.16 -17.41
C LYS A 46 25.18 -3.29 -16.21
N THR A 47 25.79 -3.51 -15.05
CA THR A 47 25.48 -2.77 -13.81
C THR A 47 25.97 -1.31 -13.82
N ASP A 48 26.93 -0.97 -14.68
CA ASP A 48 27.47 0.40 -14.85
C ASP A 48 26.69 1.23 -15.89
N THR A 49 25.56 0.72 -16.38
CA THR A 49 24.74 1.48 -17.33
C THR A 49 23.83 2.46 -16.61
N LYS A 50 23.57 3.60 -17.25
CA LYS A 50 22.55 4.56 -16.80
C LYS A 50 21.17 3.91 -16.62
N GLU A 51 20.91 2.84 -17.35
CA GLU A 51 19.67 2.08 -17.27
C GLU A 51 19.56 1.34 -15.93
N TYR A 52 20.62 0.68 -15.46
CA TYR A 52 20.68 0.07 -14.13
C TYR A 52 20.52 1.12 -13.02
N ALA A 53 21.22 2.27 -13.13
CA ALA A 53 21.09 3.36 -12.16
C ALA A 53 19.65 3.94 -12.12
N GLY A 54 18.99 4.05 -13.27
CA GLY A 54 17.59 4.46 -13.37
C GLY A 54 16.65 3.46 -12.71
N LEU A 55 16.82 2.16 -13.00
CA LEU A 55 16.04 1.09 -12.37
C LEU A 55 16.24 1.03 -10.85
N GLN A 56 17.49 1.22 -10.39
CA GLN A 56 17.80 1.29 -8.97
C GLN A 56 17.06 2.46 -8.31
N GLN A 57 17.12 3.64 -8.91
CA GLN A 57 16.45 4.83 -8.39
C GLN A 57 14.93 4.66 -8.37
N GLN A 58 14.35 4.06 -9.40
CA GLN A 58 12.92 3.74 -9.44
C GLN A 58 12.53 2.70 -8.38
N SER A 59 13.37 1.70 -8.14
CA SER A 59 13.16 0.72 -7.07
C SER A 59 13.15 1.43 -5.70
N ILE A 60 14.12 2.31 -5.44
CA ILE A 60 14.20 3.07 -4.18
C ILE A 60 12.98 3.98 -4.01
N ASP A 61 12.54 4.66 -5.07
CA ASP A 61 11.37 5.54 -5.02
C ASP A 61 10.08 4.77 -4.70
N LEU A 62 9.90 3.60 -5.33
CA LEU A 62 8.79 2.70 -5.03
C LEU A 62 8.84 2.19 -3.59
N GLN A 63 10.03 1.83 -3.10
CA GLN A 63 10.25 1.38 -1.73
C GLN A 63 9.93 2.48 -0.72
N ASN A 64 10.35 3.72 -0.97
CA ASN A 64 10.01 4.88 -0.16
C ASN A 64 8.50 5.15 -0.16
N MET A 65 7.84 4.98 -1.31
CA MET A 65 6.38 5.09 -1.38
C MET A 65 5.71 4.00 -0.53
N ILE A 66 6.16 2.76 -0.63
CA ILE A 66 5.66 1.65 0.18
C ILE A 66 5.89 1.92 1.67
N ASP A 67 7.09 2.30 2.06
CA ASP A 67 7.46 2.56 3.46
C ASP A 67 6.63 3.71 4.06
N LYS A 68 6.37 4.76 3.28
CA LYS A 68 5.53 5.88 3.72
C LYS A 68 4.06 5.50 3.91
N TRP A 69 3.51 4.70 3.00
CA TRP A 69 2.07 4.41 2.97
C TRP A 69 1.67 3.12 3.70
N ARG A 70 2.59 2.16 3.87
CA ARG A 70 2.38 0.91 4.62
C ARG A 70 1.92 1.15 6.08
N PRO A 71 2.56 2.01 6.90
CA PRO A 71 2.10 2.26 8.26
C PRO A 71 0.72 2.92 8.30
N ILE A 72 0.45 3.84 7.37
CA ILE A 72 -0.86 4.50 7.25
C ILE A 72 -1.93 3.46 6.90
N TYR A 73 -1.65 2.59 5.93
CA TYR A 73 -2.56 1.52 5.54
C TYR A 73 -2.83 0.55 6.69
N GLN A 74 -1.79 0.15 7.44
CA GLN A 74 -1.92 -0.74 8.61
C GLN A 74 -2.75 -0.12 9.71
N GLU A 75 -2.45 1.11 10.14
CA GLU A 75 -3.19 1.81 11.20
C GLU A 75 -4.68 1.93 10.83
N ARG A 76 -4.96 2.25 9.57
CA ARG A 76 -6.34 2.33 9.05
C ARG A 76 -7.03 0.97 9.03
N LEU A 77 -6.32 -0.11 8.69
CA LEU A 77 -6.82 -1.48 8.73
C LEU A 77 -7.19 -1.91 10.15
N GLU A 78 -6.38 -1.52 11.13
CA GLU A 78 -6.65 -1.79 12.54
C GLU A 78 -7.91 -1.08 13.01
N MET A 79 -8.07 0.22 12.70
CA MET A 79 -9.32 0.95 12.99
C MET A 79 -10.56 0.24 12.41
N VAL A 80 -10.51 -0.20 11.14
CA VAL A 80 -11.63 -0.92 10.51
C VAL A 80 -11.91 -2.25 11.23
N LYS A 81 -10.86 -2.95 11.64
CA LYS A 81 -10.97 -4.21 12.38
C LYS A 81 -11.60 -4.01 13.76
N GLU A 82 -11.21 -2.94 14.47
CA GLU A 82 -11.78 -2.59 15.76
C GLU A 82 -13.26 -2.19 15.65
N VAL A 83 -13.64 -1.38 14.66
CA VAL A 83 -15.04 -1.03 14.39
C VAL A 83 -15.88 -2.28 14.07
N LYS A 84 -15.35 -3.19 13.24
CA LYS A 84 -16.02 -4.47 12.96
C LYS A 84 -16.19 -5.32 14.22
N LYS A 85 -15.14 -5.45 15.04
CA LYS A 85 -15.16 -6.21 16.29
C LYS A 85 -16.13 -5.60 17.31
N ALA A 86 -16.18 -4.27 17.42
CA ALA A 86 -17.14 -3.56 18.26
C ALA A 86 -18.59 -3.81 17.81
N LYS A 87 -18.85 -3.81 16.49
CA LYS A 87 -20.16 -4.17 15.93
C LYS A 87 -20.56 -5.62 16.25
N GLU A 88 -19.63 -6.57 16.12
CA GLU A 88 -19.87 -7.98 16.46
C GLU A 88 -20.10 -8.20 17.97
N ASN A 89 -19.34 -7.54 18.84
CA ASN A 89 -19.52 -7.63 20.29
C ASN A 89 -20.83 -7.01 20.76
N CYS A 90 -21.30 -5.94 20.11
CA CYS A 90 -22.61 -5.35 20.37
C CYS A 90 -23.75 -6.32 19.96
N HIS A 91 -23.59 -7.05 18.85
CA HIS A 91 -24.56 -8.05 18.38
C HIS A 91 -24.63 -9.32 19.23
N LYS A 92 -23.56 -9.65 19.98
CA LYS A 92 -23.51 -10.84 20.86
C LYS A 92 -23.98 -10.59 22.30
N SER A 93 -24.25 -9.33 22.66
CA SER A 93 -24.72 -8.95 24.00
C SER A 93 -26.24 -8.71 24.07
N GLN A 94 -26.99 -9.16 23.06
CA GLN A 94 -28.45 -9.14 22.98
C GLN A 94 -28.99 -10.56 23.04
#